data_AF-A0A3D1ZY97-F1
#
_entry.id   AF-A0A3D1ZY97-F1
#
_cell.length_a   1.000
_cell.length_b   1.000
_cell.length_c   1.000
_cell.angle_alpha   90.00
_cell.angle_beta   90.00
_cell.angle_gamma   90.00
#
_symmetry.space_group_name_H-M   'P 1'
#
loop_
_entity.id
_entity.type
_entity.pdbx_description
1 polymer ?
#
loop_
_entity_poly.entity_id
_entity_poly.type
_entity_poly.pdbx_seq_one_letter_code
_entity_poly.pdbx_strand_id
1 'polypeptide(L)'
;SGAIELPTAANDVRIDIKSETGETMASLGLGSKLAGTQEFTWDGMKHDGTPAPEGNYYLSANAIRDGTASAPAMQVYGTVQSIQLKGSEVTLNVSGQGNVSFSNVKRISQ
;
A
#
# COMPACT_ATOMS: atom_id res chain seq x y z
N SER A 1 -1.53 -3.12 6.68
CA SER A 1 -0.12 -3.40 6.37
C SER A 1 0.04 -3.55 4.87
N GLY A 2 1.26 -3.48 4.37
CA GLY A 2 1.57 -3.62 2.95
C GLY A 2 3.06 -3.76 2.72
N ALA A 3 3.43 -3.82 1.45
CA ALA A 3 4.81 -3.85 1.01
C ALA A 3 5.04 -2.88 -0.14
N ILE A 4 6.27 -2.41 -0.27
CA ILE A 4 6.73 -1.71 -1.47
C ILE A 4 7.84 -2.50 -2.14
N GLU A 5 7.91 -2.46 -3.46
CA GLU A 5 9.02 -3.03 -4.21
C GLU A 5 10.00 -1.93 -4.61
N LEU A 6 11.23 -1.97 -4.08
CA LEU A 6 12.28 -1.03 -4.43
C LEU A 6 13.20 -1.64 -5.50
N PRO A 7 13.23 -1.10 -6.74
CA PRO A 7 14.13 -1.60 -7.78
C PRO A 7 15.62 -1.37 -7.45
N THR A 8 15.92 -0.32 -6.68
CA THR A 8 17.25 0.08 -6.23
C THR A 8 17.20 0.59 -4.79
N ALA A 9 18.35 0.72 -4.14
CA ALA A 9 18.43 1.27 -2.79
C ALA A 9 18.05 2.76 -2.75
N ALA A 10 17.41 3.20 -1.66
CA ALA A 10 16.99 4.58 -1.41
C ALA A 10 17.57 5.13 -0.10
N ASN A 11 17.90 6.42 -0.08
CA ASN A 11 18.40 7.14 1.10
C ASN A 11 17.27 7.44 2.10
N ASP A 12 16.07 7.71 1.59
CA ASP A 12 14.89 7.92 2.41
C ASP A 12 13.67 7.30 1.72
N VAL A 13 12.80 6.69 2.52
CA VAL A 13 11.58 6.04 2.07
C VAL A 13 10.46 6.44 3.01
N ARG A 14 9.35 6.86 2.43
CA ARG A 14 8.17 7.33 3.15
C ARG A 14 6.92 6.71 2.56
N ILE A 15 6.00 6.31 3.44
CA ILE A 15 4.64 5.89 3.06
C ILE A 15 3.67 6.94 3.55
N ASP A 16 2.98 7.61 2.63
CA ASP A 16 1.93 8.56 2.96
C ASP A 16 0.58 7.83 2.95
N ILE A 17 -0.21 8.06 4.02
CA ILE A 17 -1.55 7.54 4.18
C ILE A 17 -2.53 8.70 4.06
N LYS A 18 -3.42 8.62 3.07
CA LYS A 18 -4.41 9.66 2.76
C LYS A 18 -5.83 9.16 2.94
N SER A 19 -6.71 10.02 3.44
CA SER A 19 -8.16 9.78 3.46
C SER A 19 -8.75 9.82 2.04
N GLU A 20 -10.03 9.45 1.90
CA GLU A 20 -10.76 9.58 0.64
C GLU A 20 -10.87 11.03 0.14
N THR A 21 -10.79 12.01 1.04
CA THR A 21 -10.79 13.44 0.69
C THR A 21 -9.42 13.94 0.24
N GLY A 22 -8.38 13.09 0.28
CA GLY A 22 -7.00 13.42 -0.09
C GLY A 22 -6.18 14.04 1.05
N GLU A 23 -6.74 14.18 2.24
CA GLU A 23 -6.04 14.68 3.43
C GLU A 23 -4.99 13.65 3.88
N THR A 24 -3.78 14.10 4.21
CA THR A 24 -2.73 13.21 4.72
C THR A 24 -2.95 12.95 6.21
N MET A 25 -3.34 11.73 6.54
CA MET A 25 -3.66 11.29 7.90
C MET A 25 -2.39 11.01 8.69
N ALA A 26 -1.47 10.28 8.06
CA ALA A 26 -0.23 9.83 8.65
C ALA A 26 0.84 9.71 7.55
N SER A 27 2.10 9.76 7.98
CA SER A 27 3.25 9.54 7.11
C SER A 27 4.28 8.70 7.87
N LEU A 28 4.60 7.54 7.32
CA LEU A 28 5.52 6.58 7.92
C LEU A 28 6.89 6.72 7.29
N GLY A 29 7.85 7.23 8.05
CA GLY A 29 9.26 7.24 7.65
C GLY A 29 9.89 5.86 7.84
N LEU A 30 10.23 5.20 6.75
CA LEU A 30 10.98 3.92 6.76
C LEU A 30 12.50 4.13 6.70
N GLY A 31 12.95 5.35 6.41
CA GLY A 31 14.35 5.75 6.31
C GLY A 31 15.06 5.11 5.11
N SER A 32 16.38 4.95 5.20
CA SER A 32 17.16 4.31 4.14
C SER A 32 16.86 2.81 4.05
N LYS A 33 16.67 2.33 2.82
CA LYS A 33 16.39 0.92 2.50
C LYS A 33 17.23 0.46 1.31
N LEU A 34 17.60 -0.81 1.31
CA LEU A 34 18.21 -1.46 0.15
C LEU A 34 17.14 -1.82 -0.89
N ALA A 35 17.58 -2.25 -2.07
CA ALA A 35 16.68 -2.81 -3.08
C ALA A 35 15.96 -4.07 -2.57
N GLY A 36 14.79 -4.35 -3.15
CA GLY A 36 13.93 -5.47 -2.81
C GLY A 36 12.65 -5.06 -2.08
N THR A 37 11.88 -6.06 -1.67
CA THR A 37 10.59 -5.88 -1.00
C THR A 37 10.76 -5.34 0.43
N GLN A 38 10.10 -4.21 0.73
CA GLN A 38 10.06 -3.62 2.07
C GLN A 38 8.64 -3.67 2.62
N GLU A 39 8.45 -4.41 3.70
CA GLU A 39 7.17 -4.50 4.41
C GLU A 39 6.99 -3.30 5.36
N PHE A 40 5.75 -2.88 5.55
CA PHE A 40 5.39 -1.84 6.51
C PHE A 40 4.00 -2.10 7.11
N THR A 41 3.78 -1.55 8.29
CA THR A 41 2.50 -1.59 8.98
C THR A 41 2.15 -0.20 9.47
N TRP A 42 0.88 0.16 9.27
CA TRP A 42 0.27 1.32 9.90
C TRP A 42 -0.66 0.80 11.00
N ASP A 43 -0.59 1.43 12.17
CA ASP A 43 -1.36 1.09 13.37
C ASP A 43 -2.73 1.76 13.42
N GLY A 44 -3.08 2.57 12.42
CA GLY A 44 -4.33 3.32 12.38
C GLY A 44 -4.28 4.65 13.12
N MET A 45 -3.11 5.11 13.56
CA MET A 45 -2.96 6.40 14.22
C MET A 45 -2.63 7.52 13.23
N LYS A 46 -3.20 8.70 13.46
CA LYS A 46 -2.82 9.93 12.76
C LYS A 46 -1.47 10.45 13.27
N HIS A 47 -0.89 11.40 12.53
CA HIS A 47 0.35 12.08 12.91
C HIS A 47 0.28 12.81 14.27
N ASP A 48 -0.92 13.18 14.72
CA ASP A 48 -1.18 13.81 16.03
C ASP A 48 -1.31 12.80 17.19
N GLY A 49 -1.13 11.50 16.92
CA GLY A 49 -1.23 10.42 17.90
C GLY A 49 -2.66 10.00 18.23
N THR A 50 -3.67 10.59 17.60
CA THR A 50 -5.07 10.17 17.77
C THR A 50 -5.49 9.11 16.74
N PRO A 51 -6.48 8.27 17.05
CA PRO A 51 -6.97 7.27 16.09
C PRO A 51 -7.50 7.94 14.82
N ALA A 52 -7.17 7.37 13.67
CA ALA A 52 -7.78 7.75 12.40
C ALA A 52 -9.25 7.26 12.39
N PRO A 53 -10.18 8.03 11.82
CA PRO A 53 -11.58 7.61 11.69
C PRO A 53 -11.74 6.26 10.96
N GLU A 54 -12.87 5.60 11.13
CA GLU A 54 -13.20 4.45 10.27
C GLU A 54 -13.42 4.92 8.83
N GLY A 55 -12.83 4.22 7.86
CA GLY A 55 -12.95 4.56 6.45
C GLY A 55 -11.88 3.90 5.58
N ASN A 56 -11.96 4.13 4.27
CA ASN A 56 -10.91 3.69 3.34
C ASN A 56 -9.76 4.69 3.31
N TYR A 57 -8.56 4.17 3.14
CA TYR A 57 -7.34 4.95 3.07
C TYR A 57 -6.52 4.57 1.85
N TYR A 58 -5.90 5.56 1.24
CA TYR A 58 -5.04 5.42 0.08
C TYR A 58 -3.59 5.57 0.51
N LEU A 59 -2.77 4.61 0.11
CA LEU A 59 -1.35 4.58 0.46
C LEU A 59 -0.51 4.89 -0.77
N SER A 60 0.46 5.77 -0.61
CA SER A 60 1.46 6.07 -1.65
C SER A 60 2.86 6.01 -1.07
N ALA A 61 3.80 5.44 -1.82
CA ALA A 61 5.20 5.39 -1.45
C ALA A 61 5.99 6.49 -2.17
N ASN A 62 6.91 7.10 -1.45
CA ASN A 62 7.94 7.98 -1.99
C ASN A 62 9.31 7.47 -1.56
N ALA A 63 10.22 7.31 -2.52
CA ALA A 63 11.59 6.91 -2.26
C ALA A 63 12.56 7.90 -2.90
N ILE A 64 13.51 8.40 -2.11
CA ILE A 64 14.52 9.36 -2.54
C ILE A 64 15.86 8.64 -2.64
N ARG A 65 16.51 8.74 -3.79
CA ARG A 65 17.87 8.27 -4.02
C ARG A 65 18.70 9.39 -4.63
N ASP A 66 19.80 9.77 -3.98
CA ASP A 66 20.76 10.78 -4.46
C ASP A 66 20.05 12.10 -4.87
N GLY A 67 19.03 12.51 -4.11
CA GLY A 67 18.21 13.70 -4.37
C GLY A 67 17.09 13.52 -5.41
N THR A 68 16.98 12.35 -6.05
CA THR A 68 15.94 12.04 -7.03
C THR A 68 14.80 11.25 -6.38
N ALA A 69 13.57 11.76 -6.49
CA ALA A 69 12.38 11.08 -5.99
C ALA A 69 11.82 10.08 -7.00
N SER A 70 11.26 8.98 -6.49
CA SER A 70 10.56 7.95 -7.25
C SER A 70 9.34 7.46 -6.46
N ALA A 71 8.38 6.84 -7.15
CA ALA A 71 7.19 6.24 -6.57
C ALA A 71 7.26 4.71 -6.74
N PRO A 72 7.76 3.98 -5.72
CA PRO A 72 7.79 2.52 -5.74
C PRO A 72 6.40 1.90 -5.90
N ALA A 73 6.34 0.71 -6.49
CA ALA A 73 5.08 -0.03 -6.59
C ALA A 73 4.61 -0.45 -5.19
N MET A 74 3.39 -0.06 -4.84
CA MET A 74 2.72 -0.38 -3.59
C MET A 74 1.94 -1.69 -3.71
N GLN A 75 2.05 -2.56 -2.72
CA GLN A 75 1.28 -3.77 -2.57
C GLN A 75 0.56 -3.73 -1.22
N VAL A 76 -0.75 -3.87 -1.22
CA VAL A 76 -1.55 -3.91 0.01
C VAL A 76 -2.18 -5.28 0.17
N TYR A 77 -2.17 -5.78 1.41
CA TYR A 77 -2.89 -7.01 1.74
C TYR A 77 -4.38 -6.70 1.85
N GLY A 78 -5.21 -7.54 1.24
CA GLY A 78 -6.66 -7.46 1.35
C GLY A 78 -7.27 -8.85 1.45
N THR A 79 -8.36 -8.97 2.20
CA THR A 79 -9.09 -10.23 2.35
C THR A 79 -10.07 -10.37 1.19
N VAL A 80 -10.02 -11.51 0.50
CA VAL A 80 -10.99 -11.84 -0.55
C VAL A 80 -12.32 -12.17 0.12
N GLN A 81 -13.36 -11.40 -0.19
CA GLN A 81 -14.72 -11.59 0.30
C GLN A 81 -15.52 -12.53 -0.60
N SER A 82 -15.34 -12.43 -1.92
CA SER A 82 -15.98 -13.33 -2.89
C SER A 82 -15.20 -13.40 -4.20
N ILE A 83 -15.50 -14.41 -5.01
CA ILE A 83 -14.92 -14.61 -6.33
C ILE A 83 -16.06 -14.66 -7.35
N GLN A 84 -15.90 -13.92 -8.44
CA GLN A 84 -16.82 -13.90 -9.58
C GLN A 84 -16.09 -14.45 -10.80
N LEU A 85 -16.77 -15.34 -11.52
CA LEU A 85 -16.30 -15.99 -12.73
C LEU A 85 -17.19 -15.60 -13.89
N LYS A 86 -16.61 -15.02 -14.95
CA LYS A 86 -17.32 -14.69 -16.19
C LYS A 86 -16.53 -15.24 -17.38
N GLY A 87 -16.88 -16.45 -17.80
CA GLY A 87 -16.07 -17.17 -18.80
C GLY A 87 -14.71 -17.54 -18.22
N SER A 88 -13.62 -17.09 -18.86
CA SER A 88 -12.25 -17.25 -18.38
C SER A 88 -11.77 -16.10 -17.47
N GLU A 89 -12.58 -15.06 -17.28
CA GLU A 89 -12.23 -13.93 -16.43
C GLU A 89 -12.55 -14.24 -14.96
N VAL A 90 -11.53 -14.08 -14.11
CA VAL A 90 -11.63 -14.24 -12.66
C VAL A 90 -11.46 -12.88 -12.00
N THR A 91 -12.50 -12.46 -11.27
CA THR A 91 -12.53 -11.20 -10.53
C THR A 91 -12.77 -11.48 -9.06
N LEU A 92 -11.99 -10.85 -8.19
CA LEU A 92 -12.03 -11.01 -6.75
C LEU A 92 -12.64 -9.77 -6.15
N ASN A 93 -13.63 -9.93 -5.28
CA ASN A 93 -14.07 -8.85 -4.44
C ASN A 93 -13.18 -8.82 -3.19
N VAL A 94 -12.35 -7.78 -3.05
CA VAL A 94 -11.34 -7.64 -2.00
C VAL A 94 -11.77 -6.52 -1.06
N SER A 95 -11.76 -6.80 0.25
CA SER A 95 -12.12 -5.84 1.29
C SER A 95 -11.35 -4.53 1.12
N GLY A 96 -12.05 -3.40 1.05
CA GLY A 96 -11.46 -2.06 0.89
C GLY A 96 -10.93 -1.74 -0.52
N GLN A 97 -10.94 -2.68 -1.47
CA GLN A 97 -10.49 -2.46 -2.85
C GLN A 97 -11.57 -2.73 -3.91
N GLY A 98 -12.69 -3.34 -3.51
CA GLY A 98 -13.76 -3.68 -4.45
C GLY A 98 -13.34 -4.81 -5.40
N ASN A 99 -13.75 -4.70 -6.67
CA ASN A 99 -13.49 -5.75 -7.66
C ASN A 99 -12.07 -5.61 -8.25
N VAL A 100 -11.22 -6.60 -7.99
CA VAL A 100 -9.84 -6.70 -8.43
C VAL A 100 -9.70 -7.87 -9.41
N SER A 101 -9.09 -7.64 -10.58
CA SER A 101 -8.79 -8.73 -11.52
C SER A 101 -7.73 -9.67 -10.93
N PHE A 102 -7.88 -10.98 -11.12
CA PHE A 102 -6.91 -11.96 -10.63
C PHE A 102 -5.49 -11.73 -11.17
N SER A 103 -5.35 -11.17 -12.37
CA SER A 103 -4.03 -10.82 -12.96
C SER A 103 -3.25 -9.77 -12.16
N ASN A 104 -3.93 -8.96 -11.34
CA ASN A 104 -3.31 -7.96 -10.47
C ASN A 104 -2.94 -8.52 -9.09
N VAL A 105 -3.21 -9.80 -8.81
CA VAL A 105 -2.87 -10.45 -7.54
C VAL A 105 -1.42 -10.93 -7.58
N LYS A 106 -0.58 -10.36 -6.70
CA LYS A 106 0.84 -10.74 -6.58
C LYS A 106 1.06 -12.07 -5.83
N ARG A 107 0.26 -12.34 -4.80
CA ARG A 107 0.36 -13.55 -3.97
C ARG A 107 -0.96 -13.79 -3.23
N ILE A 108 -1.27 -15.07 -2.95
CA ILE A 108 -2.27 -15.48 -1.98
C ILE A 108 -1.53 -16.12 -0.80
N SER A 109 -1.78 -15.65 0.42
CA SER A 109 -1.28 -16.23 1.66
C SER A 109 -2.44 -16.91 2.41
N GLN A 110 -2.15 -18.03 3.07
CA GLN A 110 -3.09 -18.76 3.94
C GLN A 110 -3.09 -18.21 5.36
#